data_AF-A0A2R3IYA1-F1
#
_entry.id   AF-A0A2R3IYA1-F1
#
_cell.length_a   1.000
_cell.length_b   1.000
_cell.length_c   1.000
_cell.angle_alpha   90.00
_cell.angle_beta   90.00
_cell.angle_gamma   90.00
#
_symmetry.space_group_name_H-M   'P 1'
#
loop_
_entity.id
_entity.type
_entity.pdbx_description
1 polymer ?
#
loop_
_entity_poly.entity_id
_entity_poly.type
_entity_poly.pdbx_seq_one_letter_code
_entity_poly.pdbx_strand_id
1 'polypeptide(L)'
;MPSIKPFGLALLVLGLSACASLGQSGNRDNEVQVAAQKLIGQPAGKAFELFGKPDQGLGPSSYGSGGFYAWNRVRTHMGPDKVFIQTGSEYVGQRETWVGVGGQGVAGMAPVSSEAVYRKTGYYENQTILDYFCSITLYTDSRDIITNASVIDCRDSR
;
A
#
# COMPACT_ATOMS: atom_id res chain seq x y z
N MET A 1 -35.10 -67.71 34.00
CA MET A 1 -35.34 -66.24 33.91
C MET A 1 -34.45 -65.58 34.95
N PRO A 2 -33.53 -64.66 34.58
CA PRO A 2 -33.78 -63.37 33.92
C PRO A 2 -32.94 -63.16 32.63
N SER A 3 -33.48 -62.61 31.55
CA SER A 3 -33.64 -61.18 31.21
C SER A 3 -32.31 -60.41 31.15
N ILE A 4 -31.61 -60.51 30.01
CA ILE A 4 -30.46 -59.67 29.65
C ILE A 4 -30.94 -58.72 28.54
N LYS A 5 -31.06 -57.44 28.87
CA LYS A 5 -31.35 -56.36 27.90
C LYS A 5 -30.04 -55.90 27.25
N PRO A 6 -30.02 -55.64 25.93
CA PRO A 6 -28.85 -55.15 25.21
C PRO A 6 -28.74 -53.63 25.38
N PHE A 7 -27.60 -53.14 25.85
CA PHE A 7 -27.24 -51.73 25.83
C PHE A 7 -25.84 -51.60 25.27
N GLY A 8 -25.66 -50.74 24.27
CA GLY A 8 -24.35 -50.26 23.84
C GLY A 8 -23.87 -50.78 22.49
N LEU A 9 -24.68 -50.61 21.45
CA LEU A 9 -24.19 -50.58 20.07
C LEU A 9 -23.44 -49.25 19.83
N ALA A 10 -22.27 -49.36 19.20
CA ALA A 10 -21.62 -48.33 18.37
C ALA A 10 -21.12 -47.03 19.02
N LEU A 11 -19.82 -46.99 19.28
CA LEU A 11 -18.95 -45.80 19.14
C LEU A 11 -17.69 -46.29 18.40
N LEU A 12 -17.81 -46.62 17.11
CA LEU A 12 -17.56 -45.74 15.97
C LEU A 12 -16.21 -45.00 16.06
N VAL A 13 -15.24 -45.68 15.45
CA VAL A 13 -13.92 -45.25 15.00
C VAL A 13 -14.01 -43.95 14.18
N LEU A 14 -13.65 -42.82 14.78
CA LEU A 14 -13.41 -41.52 14.15
C LEU A 14 -12.43 -40.77 15.08
N GLY A 15 -11.22 -40.34 14.72
CA GLY A 15 -10.53 -40.38 13.44
C GLY A 15 -9.04 -40.12 13.66
N LEU A 16 -8.22 -41.04 13.17
CA LEU A 16 -6.86 -40.77 12.73
C LEU A 16 -6.96 -40.13 11.35
N SER A 17 -7.06 -38.80 11.27
CA SER A 17 -6.70 -38.04 10.07
C SER A 17 -6.70 -36.53 10.37
N ALA A 18 -5.62 -36.06 10.98
CA ALA A 18 -5.19 -34.68 10.81
C ALA A 18 -3.86 -34.72 10.04
N CYS A 19 -3.92 -35.30 8.84
CA CYS A 19 -2.93 -35.07 7.81
C CYS A 19 -2.83 -33.57 7.53
N ALA A 20 -1.58 -33.14 7.34
CA ALA A 20 -1.19 -31.95 6.63
C ALA A 20 -2.23 -31.44 5.62
N SER A 21 -2.90 -30.34 5.96
CA SER A 21 -3.39 -29.40 4.97
C SER A 21 -2.39 -28.25 4.87
N LEU A 22 -1.58 -28.33 3.81
CA LEU A 22 -1.01 -27.22 3.09
C LEU A 22 -1.95 -25.99 3.08
N GLY A 23 -1.36 -24.81 3.17
CA GLY A 23 -1.78 -23.69 2.33
C GLY A 23 -3.08 -22.99 2.71
N GLN A 24 -3.10 -22.30 3.86
CA GLN A 24 -4.00 -21.16 4.04
C GLN A 24 -3.24 -19.87 3.69
N SER A 25 -2.99 -19.71 2.39
CA SER A 25 -2.87 -18.40 1.75
C SER A 25 -4.30 -17.90 1.55
N GLY A 26 -4.76 -17.06 2.47
CA GLY A 26 -6.14 -16.60 2.47
C GLY A 26 -6.52 -16.12 3.85
N ASN A 27 -6.33 -14.82 4.09
CA ASN A 27 -6.90 -14.09 5.22
C ASN A 27 -6.41 -14.54 6.61
N ARG A 28 -5.09 -14.57 6.82
CA ARG A 28 -4.58 -14.36 8.18
C ARG A 28 -4.91 -12.92 8.53
N ASP A 29 -5.81 -12.71 9.48
CA ASP A 29 -6.03 -11.39 10.05
C ASP A 29 -4.67 -10.76 10.34
N ASN A 30 -4.48 -9.53 9.88
CA ASN A 30 -3.24 -8.80 10.06
C ASN A 30 -2.94 -8.78 11.57
N GLU A 31 -1.89 -9.48 12.01
CA GLU A 31 -1.59 -9.65 13.44
C GLU A 31 -1.41 -8.30 14.14
N VAL A 32 -0.90 -7.31 13.40
CA VAL A 32 -0.79 -5.91 13.84
C VAL A 32 -2.16 -5.27 14.00
N GLN A 33 -3.10 -5.53 13.10
CA GLN A 33 -4.49 -5.07 13.22
C GLN A 33 -5.19 -5.67 14.43
N VAL A 34 -5.05 -6.98 14.65
CA VAL A 34 -5.63 -7.65 15.83
C VAL A 34 -5.02 -7.11 17.11
N ALA A 35 -3.70 -6.92 17.14
CA ALA A 35 -3.00 -6.35 18.28
C ALA A 35 -3.45 -4.90 18.57
N ALA A 36 -3.56 -4.07 17.54
CA ALA A 36 -4.01 -2.68 17.68
C ALA A 36 -5.46 -2.59 18.15
N GLN A 37 -6.35 -3.45 17.65
CA GLN A 37 -7.75 -3.51 18.09
C GLN A 37 -7.89 -3.93 19.56
N LYS A 38 -7.03 -4.84 20.06
CA LYS A 38 -7.03 -5.24 21.47
C LYS A 38 -6.61 -4.13 22.43
N LEU A 39 -5.95 -3.09 21.94
CA LEU A 39 -5.55 -1.93 22.74
C LEU A 39 -6.68 -0.91 22.92
N ILE A 40 -7.80 -1.04 22.19
CA ILE A 40 -8.97 -0.17 22.40
C ILE A 40 -9.47 -0.33 23.84
N GLY A 41 -9.69 0.79 24.52
CA GLY A 41 -10.03 0.87 25.94
C GLY A 41 -8.82 0.88 26.89
N GLN A 42 -7.59 0.74 26.37
CA GLN A 42 -6.37 0.80 27.17
C GLN A 42 -5.68 2.17 27.05
N PRO A 43 -4.81 2.55 28.01
CA PRO A 43 -4.00 3.76 27.89
C PRO A 43 -3.04 3.70 26.70
N ALA A 44 -2.80 4.84 26.05
CA ALA A 44 -1.87 4.96 24.92
C ALA A 44 -0.45 4.45 25.23
N GLY A 45 -0.01 4.56 26.48
CA GLY A 45 1.27 4.02 26.94
C GLY A 45 1.48 2.54 26.63
N LYS A 46 0.41 1.73 26.62
CA LYS A 46 0.50 0.31 26.24
C LYS A 46 0.80 0.09 24.76
N ALA A 47 0.34 1.00 23.90
CA ALA A 47 0.73 0.98 22.50
C ALA A 47 2.21 1.31 22.31
N PHE A 48 2.77 2.18 23.15
CA PHE A 48 4.19 2.56 23.07
C PHE A 48 5.11 1.41 23.46
N GLU A 49 4.70 0.58 24.42
CA GLU A 49 5.40 -0.66 24.79
C GLU A 49 5.40 -1.67 23.63
N LEU A 50 4.28 -1.77 22.88
CA LEU A 50 4.09 -2.79 21.86
C LEU A 50 4.68 -2.40 20.49
N PHE A 51 4.45 -1.16 20.05
CA PHE A 51 4.87 -0.69 18.72
C PHE A 51 6.14 0.17 18.76
N GLY A 52 6.60 0.54 19.95
CA GLY A 52 7.68 1.50 20.17
C GLY A 52 7.18 2.94 20.21
N LYS A 53 8.11 3.89 20.21
CA LYS A 53 7.78 5.33 20.15
C LYS A 53 7.06 5.65 18.82
N PRO A 54 5.94 6.42 18.83
CA PRO A 54 5.26 6.82 17.61
C PRO A 54 6.12 7.79 16.79
N ASP A 55 5.99 7.70 15.46
CA ASP A 55 6.65 8.62 14.52
C ASP A 55 5.99 9.99 14.53
N GLN A 56 4.68 10.01 14.67
CA GLN A 56 3.88 11.22 14.77
C GLN A 56 2.84 11.03 15.87
N GLY A 57 2.56 12.08 16.63
CA GLY A 57 1.46 12.02 17.57
C GLY A 57 1.31 13.29 18.37
N LEU A 58 0.07 13.52 18.79
CA LEU A 58 -0.31 14.58 19.68
C LEU A 58 -1.16 13.97 20.78
N GLY A 59 -0.76 14.13 22.03
CA GLY A 59 -1.55 13.68 23.17
C GLY A 59 -2.85 14.46 23.32
N PRO A 60 -3.71 14.08 24.28
CA PRO A 60 -4.95 14.79 24.54
C PRO A 60 -4.68 16.26 24.84
N SER A 61 -5.57 17.14 24.36
CA SER A 61 -5.47 18.56 24.67
C SER A 61 -6.04 18.84 26.06
N SER A 62 -5.53 19.89 26.69
CA SER A 62 -6.06 20.42 27.96
C SER A 62 -7.51 20.91 27.84
N TYR A 63 -8.03 21.09 26.62
CA TYR A 63 -9.40 21.52 26.34
C TYR A 63 -10.37 20.35 26.13
N GLY A 64 -9.92 19.12 26.37
CA GLY A 64 -10.77 17.93 26.33
C GLY A 64 -10.90 17.28 24.96
N SER A 65 -10.09 17.69 23.97
CA SER A 65 -9.97 16.91 22.73
C SER A 65 -9.06 15.70 22.96
N GLY A 66 -9.42 14.59 22.32
CA GLY A 66 -8.57 13.41 22.25
C GLY A 66 -7.25 13.65 21.53
N GLY A 67 -6.37 12.66 21.61
CA GLY A 67 -5.09 12.64 20.90
C GLY A 67 -5.07 11.65 19.74
N PHE A 68 -3.93 11.58 19.07
CA PHE A 68 -3.61 10.51 18.13
C PHE A 68 -2.13 10.17 18.16
N TYR A 69 -1.81 8.92 17.82
CA TYR A 69 -0.44 8.42 17.69
C TYR A 69 -0.34 7.53 16.46
N ALA A 70 0.69 7.73 15.65
CA ALA A 70 0.90 7.04 14.39
C ALA A 70 2.31 6.47 14.27
N TRP A 71 2.39 5.27 13.69
CA TRP A 71 3.61 4.55 13.32
C TRP A 71 3.56 4.24 11.83
N ASN A 72 4.56 4.70 11.09
CA ASN A 72 4.69 4.51 9.66
C ASN A 72 6.01 3.80 9.36
N ARG A 73 5.94 2.53 9.02
CA ARG A 73 7.10 1.73 8.61
C ARG A 73 7.06 1.55 7.10
N VAL A 74 8.08 2.06 6.44
CA VAL A 74 8.23 1.97 4.98
C VAL A 74 9.55 1.29 4.67
N ARG A 75 9.51 0.28 3.81
CA ARG A 75 10.70 -0.34 3.24
C ARG A 75 10.59 -0.27 1.72
N THR A 76 11.65 0.21 1.09
CA THR A 76 11.77 0.30 -0.35
C THR A 76 13.08 -0.29 -0.82
N HIS A 77 13.12 -0.72 -2.07
CA HIS A 77 14.35 -1.04 -2.79
C HIS A 77 14.34 -0.40 -4.17
N MET A 78 15.52 -0.29 -4.78
CA MET A 78 15.64 0.11 -6.19
C MET A 78 15.41 -1.12 -7.05
N GLY A 79 14.33 -1.08 -7.84
CA GLY A 79 14.05 -2.10 -8.85
C GLY A 79 15.09 -2.11 -9.96
N PRO A 80 15.17 -3.21 -10.73
CA PRO A 80 16.08 -3.33 -11.86
C PRO A 80 15.68 -2.44 -13.05
N ASP A 81 14.40 -2.05 -13.11
CA ASP A 81 13.84 -1.32 -14.24
C ASP A 81 14.09 0.18 -14.14
N LYS A 82 14.43 0.79 -15.27
CA LYS A 82 14.60 2.23 -15.41
C LYS A 82 13.35 2.86 -16.01
N VAL A 83 12.83 3.88 -15.33
CA VAL A 83 11.70 4.67 -15.82
C VAL A 83 12.22 6.03 -16.31
N PHE A 84 11.66 6.50 -17.42
CA PHE A 84 12.00 7.82 -17.95
C PHE A 84 11.24 8.90 -17.16
N ILE A 85 11.98 9.75 -16.47
CA ILE A 85 11.44 10.90 -15.74
C ILE A 85 11.57 12.13 -16.64
N GLN A 86 10.43 12.58 -17.17
CA GLN A 86 10.37 13.80 -17.98
C GLN A 86 10.52 15.03 -17.07
N THR A 87 11.62 15.77 -17.23
CA THR A 87 11.89 17.01 -16.50
C THR A 87 11.53 18.26 -17.29
N GLY A 88 11.31 18.13 -18.60
CA GLY A 88 10.89 19.24 -19.44
C GLY A 88 10.64 18.87 -20.89
N SER A 89 10.62 19.91 -21.73
CA SER A 89 10.59 19.78 -23.18
C SER A 89 11.50 20.84 -23.77
N GLU A 90 12.41 20.44 -24.66
CA GLU A 90 13.27 21.35 -25.40
C GLU A 90 12.75 21.55 -26.83
N TYR A 91 12.87 22.76 -27.33
CA TYR A 91 12.57 23.05 -28.73
C TYR A 91 13.68 22.48 -29.61
N VAL A 92 13.33 21.63 -30.57
CA VAL A 92 14.30 20.93 -31.45
C VAL A 92 14.26 21.39 -32.91
N GLY A 93 13.39 22.34 -33.25
CA GLY A 93 13.31 22.94 -34.57
C GLY A 93 11.88 23.12 -35.05
N GLN A 94 11.74 23.43 -36.33
CA GLN A 94 10.44 23.54 -36.99
C GLN A 94 10.30 22.46 -38.04
N ARG A 95 9.13 21.83 -38.09
CA ARG A 95 8.75 20.96 -39.19
C ARG A 95 8.03 21.81 -40.22
N GLU A 96 8.72 22.07 -41.33
CA GLU A 96 8.15 22.79 -42.45
C GLU A 96 7.57 21.81 -43.47
N THR A 97 6.32 22.05 -43.86
CA THR A 97 5.67 21.32 -44.95
C THR A 97 5.76 22.16 -46.21
N TRP A 98 6.30 21.59 -47.28
CA TRP A 98 6.47 22.26 -48.57
C TRP A 98 5.52 21.70 -49.61
N VAL A 99 4.96 22.56 -50.46
CA VAL A 99 4.20 22.14 -51.65
C VAL A 99 4.90 22.61 -52.91
N GLY A 100 4.86 21.77 -53.94
CA GLY A 100 5.30 22.15 -55.27
C GLY A 100 4.24 23.03 -55.93
N VAL A 101 4.64 24.23 -56.36
CA VAL A 101 3.78 25.14 -57.13
C VAL A 101 4.31 25.17 -58.56
N GLY A 102 3.47 24.74 -59.51
CA GLY A 102 3.81 24.70 -60.93
C GLY A 102 2.71 25.32 -61.79
N GLY A 103 3.08 26.29 -62.62
CA GLY A 103 2.19 26.96 -63.57
C GLY A 103 2.88 28.12 -64.28
N GLN A 104 2.57 28.34 -65.56
CA GLN A 104 3.13 29.42 -66.41
C GLN A 104 4.67 29.54 -66.43
N GLY A 105 5.38 28.42 -66.61
CA GLY A 105 6.82 28.43 -66.89
C GLY A 105 7.73 28.75 -65.70
N VAL A 106 7.19 28.90 -64.49
CA VAL A 106 7.98 29.04 -63.25
C VAL A 106 7.64 27.87 -62.33
N ALA A 107 8.66 27.13 -61.92
CA ALA A 107 8.55 26.08 -60.90
C ALA A 107 9.17 26.59 -59.59
N GLY A 108 8.43 26.47 -58.49
CA GLY A 108 8.88 26.90 -57.18
C GLY A 108 8.40 25.97 -56.06
N MET A 109 9.10 26.03 -54.93
CA MET A 109 8.69 25.40 -53.68
C MET A 109 8.20 26.50 -52.73
N ALA A 110 7.03 26.32 -52.12
CA ALA A 110 6.49 27.25 -51.12
C ALA A 110 6.18 26.51 -49.81
N PRO A 111 6.49 27.09 -48.62
CA PRO A 111 6.14 26.49 -47.35
C PRO A 111 4.67 26.75 -47.05
N VAL A 112 3.91 25.72 -46.66
CA VAL A 112 2.48 25.83 -46.35
C VAL A 112 2.17 25.75 -44.85
N SER A 113 3.09 25.21 -44.06
CA SER A 113 2.96 25.17 -42.60
C SER A 113 4.34 25.06 -41.96
N SER A 114 4.51 25.72 -40.82
CA SER A 114 5.67 25.56 -39.95
C SER A 114 5.16 25.28 -38.54
N GLU A 115 5.47 24.09 -38.03
CA GLU A 115 5.09 23.66 -36.68
C GLU A 115 6.33 23.56 -35.79
N ALA A 116 6.30 24.21 -34.63
CA ALA A 116 7.35 24.07 -33.61
C ALA A 116 7.36 22.64 -33.07
N VAL A 117 8.49 21.95 -33.21
CA VAL A 117 8.69 20.59 -32.70
C VAL A 117 9.43 20.65 -31.38
N TYR A 118 8.86 20.01 -30.37
CA TYR A 118 9.44 19.89 -29.04
C TYR A 118 9.78 18.43 -28.74
N ARG A 119 10.95 18.18 -28.15
CA ARG A 119 11.38 16.88 -27.65
C ARG A 119 11.31 16.87 -26.13
N LYS A 120 10.74 15.80 -25.56
CA LYS A 120 10.75 15.59 -24.12
C LYS A 120 12.18 15.40 -23.63
N THR A 121 12.58 16.19 -22.63
CA THR A 121 13.87 16.06 -21.96
C THR A 121 13.68 15.47 -20.57
N GLY A 122 14.66 14.71 -20.12
CA GLY A 122 14.55 13.92 -18.90
C GLY A 122 15.74 13.00 -18.72
N TYR A 123 15.69 12.18 -17.68
CA TYR A 123 16.71 11.19 -17.38
C TYR A 123 16.05 9.85 -17.00
N TYR A 124 16.82 8.77 -17.13
CA TYR A 124 16.39 7.45 -16.70
C TYR A 124 16.87 7.21 -15.28
N GLU A 125 15.92 6.94 -14.38
CA GLU A 125 16.21 6.60 -12.99
C GLU A 125 15.66 5.22 -12.67
N ASN A 126 16.34 4.49 -11.80
CA ASN A 126 15.83 3.19 -11.34
C ASN A 126 14.53 3.43 -10.57
N GLN A 127 13.53 2.60 -10.84
CA GLN A 127 12.26 2.69 -10.14
C GLN A 127 12.43 2.33 -8.67
N THR A 128 11.98 3.18 -7.75
CA THR A 128 11.84 2.82 -6.34
C THR A 128 10.59 1.97 -6.16
N ILE A 129 10.75 0.72 -5.73
CA ILE A 129 9.67 -0.22 -5.46
C ILE A 129 9.39 -0.25 -3.95
N LEU A 130 8.11 -0.21 -3.60
CA LEU A 130 7.63 -0.30 -2.22
C LEU A 130 7.48 -1.78 -1.83
N ASP A 131 8.35 -2.26 -0.94
CA ASP A 131 8.34 -3.64 -0.46
C ASP A 131 7.35 -3.86 0.67
N TYR A 132 7.27 -2.87 1.55
CA TYR A 132 6.46 -2.96 2.75
C TYR A 132 6.03 -1.56 3.17
N PHE A 133 4.73 -1.43 3.42
CA PHE A 133 4.15 -0.24 4.01
C PHE A 133 3.25 -0.66 5.15
N CYS A 134 3.51 -0.18 6.35
CA CYS A 134 2.66 -0.43 7.50
C CYS A 134 2.41 0.87 8.24
N SER A 135 1.16 1.29 8.26
CA SER A 135 0.70 2.45 9.00
C SER A 135 -0.25 2.01 10.10
N ILE A 136 0.08 2.30 11.35
CA ILE A 136 -0.76 2.09 12.52
C ILE A 136 -1.11 3.47 13.05
N THR A 137 -2.40 3.78 13.19
CA THR A 137 -2.87 5.04 13.79
C THR A 137 -3.84 4.73 14.91
N LEU A 138 -3.55 5.21 16.10
CA LEU A 138 -4.41 5.12 17.27
C LEU A 138 -4.99 6.49 17.59
N TYR A 139 -6.25 6.52 17.96
CA TYR A 139 -6.95 7.72 18.44
C TYR A 139 -7.28 7.53 19.91
N THR A 140 -7.10 8.58 20.70
CA THR A 140 -7.35 8.54 22.14
C THR A 140 -8.45 9.53 22.53
N ASP A 141 -9.05 9.34 23.70
CA ASP A 141 -9.94 10.32 24.32
C ASP A 141 -9.15 11.37 25.12
N SER A 142 -9.85 12.25 25.83
CA SER A 142 -9.24 13.31 26.65
C SER A 142 -8.44 12.79 27.85
N ARG A 143 -8.55 11.49 28.19
CA ARG A 143 -7.79 10.83 29.26
C ARG A 143 -6.67 9.95 28.71
N ASP A 144 -6.37 10.09 27.43
CA ASP A 144 -5.38 9.30 26.71
C ASP A 144 -5.70 7.79 26.63
N ILE A 145 -6.99 7.44 26.68
CA ILE A 145 -7.49 6.08 26.47
C ILE A 145 -7.77 5.87 24.99
N ILE A 146 -7.24 4.78 24.42
CA ILE A 146 -7.42 4.46 23.01
C ILE A 146 -8.89 4.17 22.73
N THR A 147 -9.50 4.96 21.84
CA THR A 147 -10.90 4.81 21.42
C THR A 147 -11.03 4.10 20.08
N ASN A 148 -10.01 4.24 19.22
CA ASN A 148 -10.02 3.66 17.89
C ASN A 148 -8.60 3.33 17.43
N ALA A 149 -8.47 2.28 16.62
CA ALA A 149 -7.24 1.84 16.00
C ALA A 149 -7.47 1.58 14.51
N SER A 150 -6.70 2.26 13.67
CA SER A 150 -6.65 2.07 12.23
C SER A 150 -5.31 1.43 11.86
N VAL A 151 -5.33 0.36 11.08
CA VAL A 151 -4.13 -0.32 10.59
C VAL A 151 -4.24 -0.47 9.09
N ILE A 152 -3.24 0.03 8.39
CA ILE A 152 -3.19 0.07 6.93
C ILE A 152 -1.96 -0.73 6.47
N ASP A 153 -2.23 -1.72 5.63
CA ASP A 153 -1.28 -2.49 4.82
C ASP A 153 -0.12 -3.17 5.57
N CYS A 154 -0.21 -3.34 6.90
CA CYS A 154 0.77 -4.09 7.70
C CYS A 154 0.73 -5.61 7.44
N ARG A 155 0.78 -6.03 6.18
CA ARG A 155 0.85 -7.43 5.75
C ARG A 155 2.30 -7.90 5.89
N ASP A 156 2.48 -9.07 6.49
CA ASP A 156 3.80 -9.67 6.73
C ASP A 156 4.64 -9.67 5.45
N SER A 157 5.74 -8.91 5.46
CA SER A 157 6.75 -8.96 4.39
C SER A 157 7.58 -10.23 4.58
N ARG A 158 7.08 -11.36 4.10
CA ARG A 158 7.90 -12.56 3.97
C ARG A 158 8.90 -12.44 2.84
#